data_AF-A0A1F3RAY4-F1
#
_entry.id   AF-A0A1F3RAY4-F1
#
_cell.length_a   1.000
_cell.length_b   1.000
_cell.length_c   1.000
_cell.angle_alpha   90.00
_cell.angle_beta   90.00
_cell.angle_gamma   90.00
#
_symmetry.space_group_name_H-M   'P 1'
#
loop_
_entity.id
_entity.type
_entity.pdbx_description
1 polymer ?
#
loop_
_entity_poly.entity_id
_entity_poly.type
_entity_poly.pdbx_seq_one_letter_code
_entity_poly.pdbx_strand_id
1 'polypeptide(L)'
;MRLIYSYILLFLLSCNYRSSTTKLGAVKDTITVDKNYIADKNNCKDFTGLYYTRFGIAISKYYVVNDSLGLDLNKDGKTDTIVILSPVLLEDSYTSCGNYSPKRILVEILNSDDGVKVRNIYSNLISDIGGVLSKYNGIKKTKRGFEISHYSGNKYSWDYSMEFSTESADSISLIKIKKTCSVNSNDIAVEYLTRLQLVNSFHIMDTINNNCGCDVQWMELEKIETLD
;
A
#
# COMPACT_ATOMS: atom_id res chain seq x y z
N MET A 1 -29.56 8.44 -58.60
CA MET A 1 -29.98 7.46 -57.58
C MET A 1 -29.07 6.23 -57.43
N ARG A 2 -28.12 5.94 -58.35
CA ARG A 2 -27.19 4.80 -58.22
C ARG A 2 -25.96 5.05 -57.32
N LEU A 3 -25.57 6.31 -57.10
CA LEU A 3 -24.39 6.67 -56.28
C LEU A 3 -24.63 6.56 -54.76
N ILE A 4 -25.88 6.70 -54.30
CA ILE A 4 -26.21 6.66 -52.87
C ILE A 4 -26.14 5.22 -52.32
N TYR A 5 -26.54 4.23 -53.11
CA TYR A 5 -26.47 2.82 -52.72
C TYR A 5 -25.02 2.29 -52.57
N SER A 6 -24.06 2.88 -53.29
CA SER A 6 -22.64 2.47 -53.19
C SER A 6 -22.01 2.89 -51.85
N TYR A 7 -22.36 4.07 -51.34
CA TYR A 7 -21.85 4.56 -50.04
C TYR A 7 -22.41 3.80 -48.84
N ILE A 8 -23.68 3.36 -48.91
CA ILE A 8 -24.29 2.58 -47.83
C ILE A 8 -23.68 1.17 -47.75
N LEU A 9 -23.28 0.58 -48.87
CA LEU A 9 -22.66 -0.75 -48.90
C LEU A 9 -21.23 -0.76 -48.31
N LEU A 10 -20.46 0.31 -48.52
CA LEU A 10 -19.11 0.46 -47.95
C LEU A 10 -19.11 0.71 -46.43
N PHE A 11 -20.16 1.35 -45.90
CA PHE A 11 -20.34 1.55 -44.46
C PHE A 11 -20.71 0.25 -43.72
N LEU A 12 -21.38 -0.70 -44.40
CA LEU A 12 -21.75 -1.98 -43.81
C LEU A 12 -20.61 -3.02 -43.81
N LEU A 13 -19.64 -2.90 -44.72
CA LEU A 13 -18.48 -3.81 -44.78
C LEU A 13 -17.34 -3.44 -43.80
N SER A 14 -17.37 -2.24 -43.21
CA SER A 14 -16.35 -1.77 -42.26
C SER A 14 -16.65 -2.14 -40.80
N CYS A 15 -17.77 -2.81 -40.51
CA CYS A 15 -18.14 -3.27 -39.17
C CYS A 15 -17.92 -4.78 -38.94
N ASN A 16 -16.97 -5.42 -39.64
CA ASN A 16 -16.40 -6.67 -39.14
C ASN A 16 -15.41 -6.36 -38.02
N TYR A 17 -15.94 -5.90 -36.89
CA TYR A 17 -15.21 -5.80 -35.63
C TYR A 17 -14.85 -7.23 -35.24
N ARG A 18 -13.65 -7.65 -35.66
CA ARG A 18 -13.07 -8.94 -35.28
C ARG A 18 -12.91 -8.88 -33.77
N SER A 19 -13.91 -9.41 -33.06
CA SER A 19 -13.85 -9.64 -31.62
C SER A 19 -12.67 -10.58 -31.40
N SER A 20 -11.51 -9.99 -31.14
CA SER A 20 -10.37 -10.68 -30.54
C SER A 20 -10.87 -11.17 -29.19
N THR A 21 -11.40 -12.39 -29.16
CA THR A 21 -11.39 -13.20 -27.95
C THR A 21 -9.93 -13.42 -27.63
N THR A 22 -9.35 -12.45 -26.94
CA THR A 22 -8.09 -12.59 -26.23
C THR A 22 -8.31 -13.80 -25.35
N LYS A 23 -7.65 -14.92 -25.69
CA LYS A 23 -7.63 -16.10 -24.83
C LYS A 23 -7.26 -15.58 -23.44
N LEU A 24 -8.19 -15.70 -22.51
CA LEU A 24 -8.03 -15.27 -21.13
C LEU A 24 -6.80 -16.01 -20.59
N GLY A 25 -5.68 -15.30 -20.53
CA GLY A 25 -4.39 -15.84 -20.17
C GLY A 25 -4.41 -16.40 -18.75
N ALA A 26 -3.76 -17.56 -18.65
CA ALA A 26 -3.14 -18.22 -17.51
C ALA A 26 -3.17 -17.54 -16.13
N VAL A 27 -3.35 -18.40 -15.12
CA VAL A 27 -2.92 -18.30 -13.71
C VAL A 27 -2.83 -16.86 -13.17
N LYS A 28 -3.95 -16.38 -12.63
CA LYS A 28 -3.92 -15.19 -11.78
C LYS A 28 -3.31 -15.57 -10.45
N ASP A 29 -2.14 -15.01 -10.14
CA ASP A 29 -1.64 -15.06 -8.78
C ASP A 29 -2.68 -14.47 -7.82
N THR A 30 -2.74 -14.98 -6.59
CA THR A 30 -3.86 -14.74 -5.69
C THR A 30 -3.39 -14.32 -4.31
N ILE A 31 -3.82 -13.13 -3.88
CA ILE A 31 -3.69 -12.68 -2.49
C ILE A 31 -4.84 -13.27 -1.68
N THR A 32 -4.50 -14.17 -0.76
CA THR A 32 -5.43 -14.83 0.16
C THR A 32 -5.32 -14.25 1.57
N VAL A 33 -6.34 -14.50 2.40
CA VAL A 33 -6.28 -14.19 3.83
C VAL A 33 -5.45 -15.27 4.52
N ASP A 34 -4.68 -14.90 5.55
CA ASP A 34 -3.94 -15.86 6.38
C ASP A 34 -4.89 -16.97 6.87
N LYS A 35 -4.50 -18.24 6.70
CA LYS A 35 -5.31 -19.41 7.10
C LYS A 35 -5.60 -19.44 8.60
N ASN A 36 -4.77 -18.77 9.40
CA ASN A 36 -4.99 -18.62 10.85
C ASN A 36 -6.10 -17.62 11.18
N TYR A 37 -6.62 -16.90 10.19
CA TYR A 37 -7.85 -16.14 10.31
C TYR A 37 -9.04 -17.10 10.42
N ILE A 38 -9.27 -17.61 11.63
CA ILE A 38 -10.51 -18.30 11.98
C ILE A 38 -11.51 -17.19 12.28
N ALA A 39 -12.41 -16.92 11.34
CA ALA A 39 -13.56 -16.05 11.57
C ALA A 39 -14.44 -16.70 12.65
N ASP A 40 -14.12 -16.47 13.92
CA ASP A 40 -14.90 -16.99 15.04
C ASP A 40 -16.17 -16.13 15.21
N LYS A 41 -17.31 -16.80 15.02
CA LYS A 41 -18.69 -16.40 15.34
C LYS A 41 -19.31 -15.16 14.64
N ASN A 42 -20.20 -15.50 13.71
CA ASN A 42 -21.51 -14.90 13.41
C ASN A 42 -21.61 -13.43 12.92
N ASN A 43 -20.64 -12.55 13.16
CA ASN A 43 -20.73 -11.14 12.74
C ASN A 43 -19.62 -10.66 11.80
N CYS A 44 -18.58 -11.47 11.59
CA CYS A 44 -17.57 -11.20 10.59
C CYS A 44 -18.10 -11.70 9.26
N LYS A 45 -18.47 -10.77 8.36
CA LYS A 45 -18.82 -11.10 6.97
C LYS A 45 -17.77 -12.06 6.44
N ASP A 46 -18.21 -13.22 5.99
CA ASP A 46 -17.30 -14.21 5.42
C ASP A 46 -16.78 -13.67 4.08
N PHE A 47 -15.62 -13.02 4.14
CA PHE A 47 -14.88 -12.59 2.97
C PHE A 47 -13.96 -13.71 2.45
N THR A 48 -13.90 -14.85 3.15
CA THR A 48 -13.08 -15.97 2.71
C THR A 48 -13.68 -16.59 1.46
N GLY A 49 -12.83 -16.92 0.48
CA GLY A 49 -13.27 -17.48 -0.80
C GLY A 49 -13.85 -16.49 -1.81
N LEU A 50 -14.07 -15.21 -1.46
CA LEU A 50 -14.51 -14.19 -2.41
C LEU A 50 -13.32 -13.34 -2.90
N TYR A 51 -13.22 -13.15 -4.21
CA TYR A 51 -12.12 -12.42 -4.84
C TYR A 51 -12.62 -11.35 -5.82
N TYR A 52 -11.80 -10.32 -6.04
CA TYR A 52 -11.91 -9.39 -7.16
C TYR A 52 -10.59 -9.34 -7.92
N THR A 53 -10.60 -8.94 -9.20
CA THR A 53 -9.38 -8.80 -10.00
C THR A 53 -8.92 -7.34 -10.02
N ARG A 54 -7.63 -7.09 -9.74
CA ARG A 54 -6.98 -5.79 -9.93
C ARG A 54 -5.49 -6.00 -10.14
N PHE A 55 -4.84 -5.11 -10.91
CA PHE A 55 -3.42 -5.22 -11.26
C PHE A 55 -3.04 -6.57 -11.90
N GLY A 56 -3.97 -7.26 -12.57
CA GLY A 56 -3.71 -8.58 -13.16
C GLY A 56 -3.74 -9.77 -12.18
N ILE A 57 -3.93 -9.54 -10.89
CA ILE A 57 -4.02 -10.58 -9.85
C ILE A 57 -5.43 -10.70 -9.26
N ALA A 58 -5.71 -11.82 -8.58
CA ALA A 58 -6.91 -11.97 -7.75
C ALA A 58 -6.62 -11.52 -6.31
N ILE A 59 -7.47 -10.68 -5.75
CA ILE A 59 -7.34 -10.16 -4.39
C ILE A 59 -8.58 -10.55 -3.60
N SER A 60 -8.39 -11.14 -2.42
CA SER A 60 -9.49 -11.46 -1.51
C SER A 60 -10.32 -10.20 -1.19
N LYS A 61 -11.64 -10.32 -1.18
CA LYS A 61 -12.55 -9.23 -0.78
C LYS A 61 -12.43 -8.82 0.68
N TYR A 62 -11.62 -9.53 1.47
CA TYR A 62 -11.20 -9.10 2.80
C TYR A 62 -10.33 -7.83 2.74
N TYR A 63 -9.59 -7.64 1.65
CA TYR A 63 -8.76 -6.46 1.44
C TYR A 63 -9.45 -5.44 0.53
N VAL A 64 -9.14 -4.17 0.76
CA VAL A 64 -9.37 -3.06 -0.17
C VAL A 64 -8.03 -2.45 -0.54
N VAL A 65 -7.94 -1.92 -1.76
CA VAL A 65 -6.76 -1.15 -2.18
C VAL A 65 -6.83 0.21 -1.51
N ASN A 66 -5.88 0.47 -0.63
CA ASN A 66 -5.76 1.73 0.09
C ASN A 66 -4.94 2.75 -0.72
N ASP A 67 -3.79 2.31 -1.25
CA ASP A 67 -2.91 3.14 -2.08
C ASP A 67 -2.13 2.26 -3.07
N SER A 68 -1.58 2.83 -4.14
CA SER A 68 -0.76 2.11 -5.11
C SER A 68 0.21 3.01 -5.85
N LEU A 69 1.37 2.47 -6.20
CA LEU A 69 2.44 3.17 -6.88
C LEU A 69 3.07 2.32 -7.99
N GLY A 70 3.19 2.90 -9.20
CA GLY A 70 3.88 2.28 -10.33
C GLY A 70 5.38 2.53 -10.31
N LEU A 71 6.19 1.48 -10.34
CA LEU A 71 7.66 1.51 -10.31
C LEU A 71 8.25 0.39 -11.16
N ASP A 72 9.51 0.50 -11.59
CA ASP A 72 10.25 -0.62 -12.16
C ASP A 72 11.06 -1.28 -11.02
N LEU A 73 10.52 -2.37 -10.47
CA LEU A 73 11.01 -3.04 -9.27
C LEU A 73 12.10 -4.07 -9.57
N ASN A 74 12.19 -4.58 -10.81
CA ASN A 74 13.14 -5.59 -11.24
C ASN A 74 14.11 -5.12 -12.34
N LYS A 75 14.02 -3.85 -12.77
CA LYS A 75 14.88 -3.19 -13.77
C LYS A 75 14.76 -3.77 -15.18
N ASP A 76 13.59 -4.29 -15.53
CA ASP A 76 13.32 -4.81 -16.88
C ASP A 76 12.70 -3.76 -17.83
N GLY A 77 12.50 -2.53 -17.36
CA GLY A 77 11.90 -1.43 -18.12
C GLY A 77 10.36 -1.45 -18.13
N LYS A 78 9.72 -2.38 -17.43
CA LYS A 78 8.26 -2.44 -17.29
C LYS A 78 7.82 -1.78 -15.99
N THR A 79 6.57 -1.34 -15.99
CA THR A 79 5.95 -0.78 -14.78
C THR A 79 5.31 -1.91 -13.98
N ASP A 80 5.94 -2.22 -12.86
CA ASP A 80 5.43 -3.03 -11.77
C ASP A 80 4.56 -2.16 -10.83
N THR A 81 3.92 -2.81 -9.86
CA THR A 81 3.05 -2.13 -8.89
C THR A 81 3.46 -2.46 -7.46
N ILE A 82 3.63 -1.43 -6.63
CA ILE A 82 3.52 -1.54 -5.18
C ILE A 82 2.09 -1.18 -4.79
N VAL A 83 1.42 -2.02 -4.01
CA VAL A 83 0.07 -1.74 -3.52
C VAL A 83 0.00 -1.90 -2.01
N ILE A 84 -0.68 -0.96 -1.35
CA ILE A 84 -1.05 -1.06 0.06
C ILE A 84 -2.47 -1.59 0.13
N LEU A 85 -2.63 -2.74 0.79
CA LEU A 85 -3.93 -3.37 1.01
C LEU A 85 -4.33 -3.21 2.48
N SER A 86 -5.51 -2.63 2.71
CA SER A 86 -6.13 -2.53 4.04
C SER A 86 -7.19 -3.61 4.20
N PRO A 87 -7.24 -4.33 5.33
CA PRO A 87 -8.40 -5.12 5.68
C PRO A 87 -9.66 -4.25 5.76
N VAL A 88 -10.79 -4.72 5.24
CA VAL A 88 -12.08 -4.00 5.31
C VAL A 88 -12.45 -3.71 6.76
N LEU A 89 -12.15 -4.65 7.67
CA LEU A 89 -12.40 -4.54 9.10
C LEU A 89 -11.59 -3.46 9.80
N LEU A 90 -10.45 -3.08 9.22
CA LEU A 90 -9.61 -2.03 9.79
C LEU A 90 -10.18 -0.63 9.51
N GLU A 91 -10.91 -0.49 8.41
CA GLU A 91 -11.53 0.77 8.02
C GLU A 91 -12.95 0.92 8.62
N ASP A 92 -13.57 -0.17 9.07
CA ASP A 92 -14.88 -0.18 9.71
C ASP A 92 -14.75 -0.24 11.25
N SER A 93 -14.93 0.90 11.92
CA SER A 93 -14.72 1.06 13.37
C SER A 93 -15.66 0.23 14.26
N TYR A 94 -16.62 -0.49 13.69
CA TYR A 94 -17.73 -1.12 14.44
C TYR A 94 -17.70 -2.66 14.49
N THR A 95 -16.68 -3.32 13.94
CA THR A 95 -16.63 -4.79 13.89
C THR A 95 -15.33 -5.36 14.47
N SER A 96 -15.36 -5.77 15.74
CA SER A 96 -14.28 -6.58 16.32
C SER A 96 -14.46 -8.03 15.89
N CYS A 97 -13.56 -8.52 15.03
CA CYS A 97 -13.56 -9.90 14.56
C CYS A 97 -12.61 -10.79 15.36
N GLY A 98 -13.06 -11.17 16.56
CA GLY A 98 -12.31 -12.04 17.45
C GLY A 98 -10.99 -11.43 17.93
N ASN A 99 -10.04 -12.31 18.29
CA ASN A 99 -8.72 -11.94 18.83
C ASN A 99 -7.68 -11.61 17.73
N TYR A 100 -8.10 -11.45 16.48
CA TYR A 100 -7.20 -11.19 15.37
C TYR A 100 -7.04 -9.68 15.14
N SER A 101 -5.80 -9.17 15.15
CA SER A 101 -5.50 -7.79 14.75
C SER A 101 -5.37 -7.71 13.23
N PRO A 102 -6.32 -7.09 12.50
CA PRO A 102 -6.25 -6.99 11.06
C PRO A 102 -5.06 -6.11 10.64
N LYS A 103 -4.12 -6.68 9.86
CA LYS A 103 -2.91 -5.97 9.41
C LYS A 103 -3.03 -5.45 7.99
N ARG A 104 -2.61 -4.19 7.78
CA ARG A 104 -2.30 -3.67 6.44
C ARG A 104 -1.07 -4.37 5.88
N ILE A 105 -1.04 -4.60 4.58
CA ILE A 105 0.09 -5.22 3.90
C ILE A 105 0.55 -4.37 2.72
N LEU A 106 1.87 -4.32 2.52
CA LEU A 106 2.48 -3.85 1.27
C LEU A 106 2.72 -5.06 0.38
N VAL A 107 2.27 -5.00 -0.86
CA VAL A 107 2.44 -6.08 -1.84
C VAL A 107 3.21 -5.56 -3.05
N GLU A 108 4.20 -6.33 -3.46
CA GLU A 108 4.95 -6.12 -4.69
C GLU A 108 4.38 -7.01 -5.79
N ILE A 109 3.98 -6.41 -6.91
CA ILE A 109 3.38 -7.10 -8.04
C ILE A 109 4.25 -6.82 -9.27
N LEU A 110 4.91 -7.86 -9.78
CA LEU A 110 5.75 -7.77 -10.98
C LEU A 110 4.94 -8.02 -12.24
N ASN A 111 5.21 -7.23 -13.27
CA ASN A 111 4.60 -7.33 -14.59
C ASN A 111 5.65 -7.74 -15.63
N SER A 112 5.52 -8.95 -16.19
CA SER A 112 6.42 -9.46 -17.22
C SER A 112 5.65 -9.89 -18.48
N ASP A 113 6.37 -10.33 -19.52
CA ASP A 113 5.72 -10.84 -20.74
C ASP A 113 4.97 -12.15 -20.49
N ASP A 114 5.41 -12.91 -19.47
CA ASP A 114 4.79 -14.18 -19.06
C ASP A 114 3.54 -13.97 -18.18
N GLY A 115 3.26 -12.72 -17.78
CA GLY A 115 2.10 -12.34 -16.99
C GLY A 115 2.45 -11.57 -15.73
N VAL A 116 1.50 -11.53 -14.80
CA VAL A 116 1.63 -10.78 -13.55
C VAL A 116 1.76 -11.74 -12.37
N LYS A 117 2.72 -11.47 -11.47
CA LYS A 117 2.97 -12.27 -10.27
C LYS A 117 3.17 -11.41 -9.03
N VAL A 118 2.77 -11.92 -7.88
CA VAL A 118 3.13 -11.35 -6.57
C VAL A 118 4.56 -11.77 -6.26
N ARG A 119 5.43 -10.80 -5.97
CA ARG A 119 6.82 -11.07 -5.57
C ARG A 119 6.95 -11.21 -4.06
N ASN A 120 6.49 -10.20 -3.32
CA ASN A 120 6.60 -10.15 -1.86
C ASN A 120 5.35 -9.54 -1.22
N ILE A 121 5.10 -9.92 0.03
CA ILE A 121 4.06 -9.37 0.90
C ILE A 121 4.71 -9.00 2.24
N TYR A 122 4.56 -7.75 2.66
CA TYR A 122 5.12 -7.23 3.91
C TYR A 122 3.99 -6.78 4.84
N SER A 123 3.85 -7.46 5.98
CA SER A 123 2.83 -7.16 7.00
C SER A 123 3.36 -6.33 8.18
N ASN A 124 4.62 -5.91 8.10
CA ASN A 124 5.39 -5.27 9.18
C ASN A 124 5.77 -3.80 8.89
N LEU A 125 5.52 -3.31 7.68
CA LEU A 125 5.96 -1.98 7.22
C LEU A 125 4.86 -0.91 7.31
N ILE A 126 3.60 -1.29 7.50
CA ILE A 126 2.45 -0.37 7.55
C ILE A 126 1.74 -0.50 8.89
N SER A 127 1.36 0.64 9.48
CA SER A 127 0.55 0.67 10.70
C SER A 127 -0.77 -0.09 10.50
N ASP A 128 -1.13 -0.90 11.50
CA ASP A 128 -2.42 -1.58 11.62
C ASP A 128 -3.43 -0.78 12.47
N ILE A 129 -3.19 0.51 12.71
CA ILE A 129 -4.18 1.41 13.34
C ILE A 129 -5.10 1.98 12.27
N GLY A 130 -6.41 1.76 12.42
CA GLY A 130 -7.43 2.05 11.42
C GLY A 130 -8.39 3.19 11.75
N GLY A 131 -9.39 3.37 10.89
CA GLY A 131 -10.48 4.34 11.05
C GLY A 131 -10.02 5.82 11.05
N VAL A 132 -10.76 6.67 11.75
CA VAL A 132 -10.46 8.12 11.88
C VAL A 132 -9.07 8.38 12.48
N LEU A 133 -8.56 7.42 13.25
CA LEU A 133 -7.23 7.49 13.88
C LEU A 133 -6.15 6.79 13.06
N SER A 134 -6.42 6.46 11.79
CA SER A 134 -5.44 5.81 10.91
C SER A 134 -4.13 6.58 10.93
N LYS A 135 -3.04 5.85 11.20
CA LYS A 135 -1.70 6.44 11.23
C LYS A 135 -0.99 6.36 9.90
N TYR A 136 -1.52 5.63 8.92
CA TYR A 136 -0.95 5.59 7.57
C TYR A 136 -1.36 6.85 6.80
N ASN A 137 -0.38 7.56 6.24
CA ASN A 137 -0.57 8.84 5.55
C ASN A 137 -0.35 8.77 4.03
N GLY A 138 0.28 7.71 3.51
CA GLY A 138 0.41 7.50 2.07
C GLY A 138 1.72 6.84 1.63
N ILE A 139 1.81 6.56 0.34
CA ILE A 139 3.04 6.17 -0.34
C ILE A 139 3.34 7.14 -1.49
N LYS A 140 4.61 7.50 -1.68
CA LYS A 140 5.03 8.34 -2.82
C LYS A 140 6.32 7.87 -3.44
N LYS A 141 6.51 8.15 -4.72
CA LYS A 141 7.73 7.85 -5.46
C LYS A 141 8.88 8.75 -4.99
N THR A 142 10.07 8.18 -4.86
CA THR A 142 11.32 8.93 -4.69
C THR A 142 12.26 8.66 -5.86
N LYS A 143 13.44 9.31 -5.86
CA LYS A 143 14.45 9.07 -6.90
C LYS A 143 14.99 7.64 -6.89
N ARG A 144 15.07 7.02 -5.71
CA ARG A 144 15.68 5.69 -5.50
C ARG A 144 14.65 4.57 -5.33
N GLY A 145 13.39 4.92 -5.11
CA GLY A 145 12.30 3.96 -4.91
C GLY A 145 11.03 4.66 -4.46
N PHE A 146 10.68 4.52 -3.19
CA PHE A 146 9.46 5.07 -2.62
C PHE A 146 9.61 5.41 -1.13
N GLU A 147 8.71 6.26 -0.64
CA GLU A 147 8.59 6.62 0.77
C GLU A 147 7.19 6.27 1.26
N ILE A 148 7.13 5.65 2.43
CA ILE A 148 5.89 5.42 3.19
C ILE A 148 5.87 6.42 4.33
N SER A 149 4.74 7.12 4.51
CA SER A 149 4.58 8.09 5.59
C SER A 149 3.49 7.66 6.58
N HIS A 150 3.73 7.93 7.85
CA HIS A 150 2.81 7.77 8.95
C HIS A 150 2.68 9.09 9.72
N TYR A 151 1.48 9.41 10.18
CA TYR A 151 1.22 10.65 10.91
C TYR A 151 0.24 10.42 12.06
N SER A 152 0.43 11.16 13.14
CA SER A 152 -0.49 11.20 14.27
C SER A 152 -0.47 12.56 14.96
N GLY A 153 -1.61 12.92 15.54
CA GLY A 153 -1.70 13.99 16.53
C GLY A 153 -2.37 15.25 16.01
N ASN A 154 -2.35 16.28 16.85
CA ASN A 154 -2.84 17.62 16.52
C ASN A 154 -1.90 18.64 17.18
N LYS A 155 -2.19 19.09 18.41
CA LYS A 155 -1.29 19.96 19.18
C LYS A 155 0.09 19.32 19.34
N TYR A 156 0.13 18.09 19.86
CA TYR A 156 1.31 17.24 19.85
C TYR A 156 1.15 16.30 18.67
N SER A 157 2.06 16.37 17.72
CA SER A 157 2.03 15.51 16.56
C SER A 157 3.39 14.93 16.23
N TRP A 158 3.36 13.84 15.48
CA TRP A 158 4.54 13.27 14.87
C TRP A 158 4.26 12.89 13.42
N ASP A 159 5.28 13.06 12.58
CA ASP A 159 5.36 12.49 11.23
C ASP A 159 6.54 11.53 11.21
N TYR A 160 6.34 10.36 10.63
CA TYR A 160 7.35 9.32 10.50
C TYR A 160 7.36 8.81 9.08
N SER A 161 8.49 8.92 8.38
CA SER A 161 8.63 8.44 7.02
C SER A 161 9.78 7.46 6.86
N MET A 162 9.56 6.45 6.02
CA MET A 162 10.52 5.41 5.68
C MET A 162 10.75 5.43 4.17
N GLU A 163 11.98 5.69 3.75
CA GLU A 163 12.38 5.63 2.35
C GLU A 163 13.02 4.28 2.03
N PHE A 164 12.52 3.64 0.99
CA PHE A 164 12.98 2.36 0.47
C PHE A 164 13.62 2.53 -0.90
N SER A 165 14.77 1.90 -1.10
CA SER A 165 15.44 1.78 -2.40
C SER A 165 14.94 0.54 -3.13
N THR A 166 14.72 0.69 -4.44
CA THR A 166 14.45 -0.40 -5.40
C THR A 166 15.61 -0.59 -6.37
N GLU A 167 16.82 -0.13 -6.02
CA GLU A 167 18.01 -0.26 -6.89
C GLU A 167 18.45 -1.72 -7.06
N SER A 168 18.15 -2.59 -6.08
CA SER A 168 18.31 -4.04 -6.22
C SER A 168 17.09 -4.64 -6.93
N ALA A 169 17.33 -5.44 -7.98
CA ALA A 169 16.25 -6.04 -8.78
C ALA A 169 15.38 -7.03 -8.01
N ASP A 170 15.91 -7.64 -6.94
CA ASP A 170 15.24 -8.72 -6.23
C ASP A 170 14.68 -8.31 -4.86
N SER A 171 14.94 -7.07 -4.41
CA SER A 171 14.58 -6.67 -3.05
C SER A 171 14.40 -5.16 -2.90
N ILE A 172 13.53 -4.79 -1.95
CA ILE A 172 13.51 -3.44 -1.39
C ILE A 172 14.41 -3.36 -0.16
N SER A 173 15.08 -2.23 0.01
CA SER A 173 15.95 -1.98 1.16
C SER A 173 15.57 -0.67 1.83
N LEU A 174 15.44 -0.66 3.16
CA LEU A 174 15.24 0.57 3.92
C LEU A 174 16.54 1.39 3.91
N ILE A 175 16.48 2.64 3.47
CA ILE A 175 17.66 3.51 3.32
C ILE A 175 17.64 4.75 4.21
N LYS A 176 16.46 5.21 4.60
CA LYS A 176 16.30 6.41 5.42
C LYS A 176 15.04 6.31 6.26
N ILE A 177 15.15 6.72 7.51
CA ILE A 177 14.02 7.00 8.38
C ILE A 177 14.07 8.49 8.70
N LYS A 178 12.94 9.19 8.54
CA LYS A 178 12.76 10.55 9.02
C LYS A 178 11.66 10.57 10.07
N LYS A 179 11.90 11.32 11.14
CA LYS A 179 10.95 11.54 12.22
C LYS A 179 10.87 13.04 12.48
N THR A 180 9.66 13.59 12.53
CA THR A 180 9.42 14.96 12.96
C THR A 180 8.47 14.92 14.15
N CYS A 181 8.85 15.59 15.25
CA CYS A 181 7.97 15.84 16.40
C CYS A 181 7.58 17.31 16.41
N SER A 182 6.31 17.60 16.66
CA SER A 182 5.81 18.98 16.67
C SER A 182 4.96 19.28 17.90
N VAL A 183 5.06 20.52 18.38
CA VAL A 183 4.14 21.15 19.33
C VAL A 183 3.66 22.46 18.68
N ASN A 184 2.36 22.56 18.38
CA ASN A 184 1.78 23.65 17.59
C ASN A 184 2.54 23.88 16.26
N SER A 185 3.17 25.04 16.09
CA SER A 185 3.92 25.45 14.88
C SER A 185 5.40 25.11 14.93
N ASN A 186 5.90 24.66 16.09
CA ASN A 186 7.31 24.37 16.31
C ASN A 186 7.60 22.89 16.07
N ASP A 187 8.68 22.58 15.36
CA ASP A 187 9.06 21.22 15.02
C ASP A 187 10.54 20.92 15.26
N ILE A 188 10.80 19.67 15.64
CA ILE A 188 12.14 19.07 15.68
C ILE A 188 12.12 17.85 14.77
N ALA A 189 12.95 17.89 13.73
CA ALA A 189 13.12 16.79 12.80
C ALA A 189 14.46 16.08 13.03
N VAL A 190 14.43 14.75 13.02
CA VAL A 190 15.61 13.89 13.09
C VAL A 190 15.59 12.92 11.92
N GLU A 191 16.72 12.82 11.22
CA GLU A 191 16.91 11.89 10.10
C GLU A 191 17.97 10.85 10.44
N TYR A 192 17.64 9.58 10.20
CA TYR A 192 18.53 8.45 10.39
C TYR A 192 18.80 7.80 9.04
N LEU A 193 20.06 7.83 8.61
CA LEU A 193 20.51 7.04 7.48
C LEU A 193 20.71 5.60 7.97
N THR A 194 19.95 4.68 7.39
CA THR A 194 20.09 3.26 7.72
C THR A 194 21.15 2.66 6.82
N ARG A 195 22.04 1.82 7.39
CA ARG A 195 22.78 0.86 6.55
C ARG A 195 21.73 -0.05 5.93
N LEU A 196 21.81 -0.33 4.63
CA LEU A 196 20.85 -1.16 3.89
C LEU A 196 20.39 -2.36 4.72
N GLN A 197 19.25 -2.23 5.39
CA GLN A 197 18.71 -3.24 6.29
C GLN A 197 17.63 -4.01 5.54
N LEU A 198 17.65 -5.33 5.70
CA LEU A 198 16.58 -6.17 5.20
C LEU A 198 15.29 -5.78 5.94
N VAL A 199 14.28 -5.43 5.16
CA VAL A 199 12.98 -4.94 5.65
C VAL A 199 12.24 -5.92 6.56
N ASN A 200 12.61 -7.20 6.55
CA ASN A 200 11.94 -8.26 7.30
C ASN A 200 12.11 -8.15 8.82
N SER A 201 13.18 -7.52 9.31
CA SER A 201 13.41 -7.37 10.76
C SER A 201 12.80 -6.11 11.36
N PHE A 202 12.23 -5.23 10.54
CA PHE A 202 11.70 -3.95 11.00
C PHE A 202 10.20 -4.06 11.29
N HIS A 203 9.75 -3.66 12.47
CA HIS A 203 8.32 -3.65 12.82
C HIS A 203 7.87 -2.23 13.14
N ILE A 204 7.06 -1.63 12.24
CA ILE A 204 6.63 -0.24 12.40
C ILE A 204 5.85 0.01 13.69
N MET A 205 5.10 -0.99 14.16
CA MET A 205 4.30 -0.86 15.38
C MET A 205 5.13 -0.67 16.65
N ASP A 206 6.36 -1.19 16.69
CA ASP A 206 7.27 -0.96 17.82
C ASP A 206 7.65 0.52 17.93
N THR A 207 7.71 1.20 16.78
CA THR A 207 7.97 2.65 16.71
C THR A 207 6.72 3.45 17.06
N ILE A 208 5.58 3.11 16.45
CA ILE A 208 4.32 3.85 16.61
C ILE A 208 3.78 3.77 18.04
N ASN A 209 3.86 2.60 18.69
CA ASN A 209 3.34 2.40 20.05
C ASN A 209 4.06 3.26 21.10
N ASN A 210 5.25 3.76 20.80
CA ASN A 210 6.03 4.62 21.67
C ASN A 210 5.96 6.10 21.25
N ASN A 211 4.90 6.55 20.55
CA ASN A 211 4.78 7.90 19.99
C ASN A 211 5.98 8.30 19.12
N CYS A 212 6.56 7.33 18.40
CA CYS A 212 7.82 7.50 17.68
C CYS A 212 8.99 7.95 18.57
N GLY A 213 8.85 7.91 19.90
CA GLY A 213 9.78 8.45 20.89
C GLY A 213 9.81 9.98 20.94
N CYS A 214 8.69 10.67 20.65
CA CYS A 214 8.63 12.14 20.62
C CYS A 214 8.52 12.81 21.99
N ASP A 215 8.32 12.05 23.08
CA ASP A 215 8.04 12.61 24.41
C ASP A 215 9.15 13.57 24.88
N VAL A 216 10.42 13.24 24.63
CA VAL A 216 11.56 14.10 24.99
C VAL A 216 11.57 15.40 24.17
N GLN A 217 11.36 15.31 22.86
CA GLN A 217 11.34 16.47 21.97
C GLN A 217 10.16 17.40 22.28
N TRP A 218 9.00 16.86 22.63
CA TRP A 218 7.85 17.67 23.02
C TRP A 218 8.13 18.47 24.30
N MET A 219 8.76 17.88 25.32
CA MET A 219 9.17 18.60 26.52
C MET A 219 10.18 19.72 26.24
N GLU A 220 11.03 19.57 25.23
CA GLU A 220 11.97 20.62 24.79
C GLU A 220 11.23 21.76 24.08
N LEU A 221 10.32 21.42 23.16
CA LEU A 221 9.51 22.37 22.40
C LEU A 221 8.59 23.22 23.29
N GLU A 222 7.97 22.63 24.31
CA GLU A 222 7.12 23.38 25.26
C GLU A 222 7.88 24.46 26.02
N LYS A 223 9.15 24.20 26.38
CA LYS A 223 9.98 25.21 27.08
C LYS A 223 10.23 26.42 26.20
N ILE A 224 10.35 26.22 24.89
CA ILE A 224 10.54 27.31 23.93
C ILE A 224 9.25 28.13 23.85
N GLU A 225 8.07 27.51 23.77
CA GLU A 225 6.79 28.23 23.73
C GLU A 225 6.53 29.08 24.97
N THR A 226 6.99 28.66 26.15
CA THR A 226 6.77 29.44 27.38
C THR A 226 7.62 30.71 27.49
N LEU A 227 8.57 30.91 26.57
CA LEU A 227 9.47 32.07 26.54
C LEU A 227 9.00 33.17 25.58
N ASP A 228 8.02 32.89 24.73
CA ASP A 228 7.38 33.82 23.79
C ASP A 228 6.05 34.37 24.34
#